data_AF-A0AAN6WCB0-F1
#
_entry.id   AF-A0AAN6WCB0-F1
#
_cell.length_a   1.000
_cell.length_b   1.000
_cell.length_c   1.000
_cell.angle_alpha   90.00
_cell.angle_beta   90.00
_cell.angle_gamma   90.00
#
_symmetry.space_group_name_H-M   'P 1'
#
loop_
_entity.id
_entity.type
_entity.pdbx_description
1 polymer ?
#
loop_
_entity_poly.entity_id
_entity_poly.type
_entity_poly.pdbx_seq_one_letter_code
_entity_poly.pdbx_strand_id
1 'polypeptide(L)'
;MAQVPVQTIHRDPQLFYWILFPITIVMILTGILRHYATVLMSSAPKPLDLRSTREQRSLLHGISLRSNFHTLSPRSFHTRRDTIITAYESGAYLKDPERKGQPPANPMTDPSSMDGMMGMMKNQMAMIIPNTLIMSWINAFFSGYVIMKLPFPLTIKFKSMLQAGVGTKDMDPRWMSSISWYFLCMFGLQSVFNFLLGNDNAASQMAQQMGQMGPQAPQMFGPGADPNKQFLTEAENLAVIEHHSVLDGVEQRLLEGIRV
;
A
#
# COMPACT_ATOMS: atom_id res chain seq x y z
N MET A 1 29.75 5.05 31.34
CA MET A 1 28.99 5.71 30.26
C MET A 1 29.60 7.09 30.05
N ALA A 2 30.33 7.30 28.95
CA ALA A 2 30.95 8.61 28.69
C ALA A 2 29.84 9.64 28.44
N GLN A 3 29.81 10.73 29.21
CA GLN A 3 28.95 11.88 28.93
C GLN A 3 29.40 12.47 27.58
N VAL A 4 28.54 12.34 26.57
CA VAL A 4 28.76 13.00 25.28
C VAL A 4 28.81 14.51 25.56
N PRO A 5 29.88 15.23 25.19
CA PRO A 5 29.98 16.66 25.44
C PRO A 5 28.76 17.35 24.83
N VAL A 6 28.13 18.25 25.60
CA VAL A 6 26.96 19.00 25.14
C VAL A 6 27.42 19.93 24.00
N GLN A 7 27.29 19.46 22.76
CA GLN A 7 27.57 20.28 21.59
C GLN A 7 26.52 21.40 21.51
N THR A 8 26.98 22.65 21.60
CA THR A 8 26.22 23.88 21.35
C THR A 8 26.80 24.58 20.12
N ILE A 9 26.18 24.36 18.96
CA ILE A 9 26.53 25.08 17.73
C ILE A 9 25.75 26.39 17.71
N HIS A 10 26.46 27.52 17.76
CA HIS A 10 25.89 28.84 17.50
C HIS A 10 25.43 28.90 16.05
N ARG A 11 24.14 29.20 15.86
CA ARG A 11 23.49 29.24 14.55
C ARG A 11 22.88 30.60 14.35
N ASP A 12 22.86 31.04 13.09
CA ASP A 12 22.09 32.20 12.69
C ASP A 12 20.59 31.91 12.84
N PRO A 13 19.85 32.64 13.71
CA PRO A 13 18.42 32.49 13.85
C PRO A 13 17.65 32.74 12.54
N GLN A 14 18.20 33.51 11.61
CA GLN A 14 17.54 33.80 10.34
C GLN A 14 17.44 32.55 9.45
N LEU A 15 18.46 31.69 9.45
CA LEU A 15 18.45 30.43 8.69
C LEU A 15 17.29 29.52 9.10
N PHE A 16 16.85 29.59 10.37
CA PHE A 16 15.69 28.84 10.82
C PHE A 16 14.43 29.27 10.07
N TYR A 17 14.13 30.57 10.03
CA TYR A 17 12.94 31.08 9.37
C TYR A 17 13.00 30.94 7.85
N TRP A 18 14.16 31.21 7.24
CA TRP A 18 14.33 31.17 5.79
C TRP A 18 14.43 29.77 5.19
N ILE A 19 14.67 28.73 6.00
CA ILE A 19 14.74 27.34 5.53
C ILE A 19 13.52 26.55 5.99
N LEU A 20 13.18 26.61 7.28
CA LEU A 20 12.13 25.78 7.86
C LEU A 20 10.75 26.14 7.31
N PHE A 21 10.42 27.42 7.31
CA PHE A 21 9.09 27.89 6.89
C PHE A 21 8.86 27.66 5.38
N PRO A 22 9.79 28.02 4.47
CA PRO A 22 9.61 27.72 3.05
C PRO A 22 9.51 26.23 2.75
N ILE A 23 10.33 25.37 3.38
CA ILE A 23 10.22 23.91 3.18
C ILE A 23 8.84 23.43 3.62
N THR A 24 8.35 23.83 4.79
CA THR A 24 7.01 23.40 5.26
C THR A 24 5.88 23.85 4.34
N ILE A 25 5.91 25.09 3.86
CA ILE A 25 4.87 25.61 2.97
C ILE A 25 4.91 24.90 1.62
N VAL A 26 6.09 24.76 1.03
CA VAL A 26 6.24 24.06 -0.25
C VAL A 26 5.76 22.62 -0.11
N MET A 27 6.07 21.94 0.99
CA MET A 27 5.56 20.59 1.25
C MET A 27 4.04 20.52 1.35
N ILE A 28 3.40 21.47 2.01
CA ILE A 28 1.93 21.51 2.10
C ILE A 28 1.32 21.79 0.72
N LEU A 29 1.81 22.81 0.01
CA LEU A 29 1.29 23.20 -1.30
C LEU A 29 1.49 22.09 -2.34
N THR A 30 2.66 21.46 -2.37
CA THR A 30 2.94 20.34 -3.27
C THR A 30 2.09 19.12 -2.92
N GLY A 31 1.83 18.85 -1.64
CA GLY A 31 0.92 17.79 -1.22
C GLY A 31 -0.52 18.02 -1.70
N ILE A 32 -1.03 19.25 -1.57
CA ILE A 32 -2.35 19.66 -2.06
C ILE A 32 -2.41 19.56 -3.60
N LEU A 33 -1.41 20.13 -4.29
CA LEU A 33 -1.32 20.09 -5.74
C LEU A 33 -1.29 18.64 -6.25
N ARG A 34 -0.49 17.79 -5.60
CA ARG A 34 -0.42 16.36 -5.92
C ARG A 34 -1.78 15.70 -5.74
N HIS A 35 -2.48 15.96 -4.64
CA HIS A 35 -3.80 15.41 -4.42
C HIS A 35 -4.74 15.73 -5.59
N TYR A 36 -4.88 17.00 -5.93
CA TYR A 36 -5.74 17.40 -7.05
C TYR A 36 -5.25 16.87 -8.40
N ALA A 37 -3.95 16.86 -8.65
CA ALA A 37 -3.38 16.28 -9.86
C ALA A 37 -3.69 14.78 -9.97
N THR A 38 -3.59 14.02 -8.88
CA THR A 38 -3.94 12.60 -8.84
C THR A 38 -5.44 12.40 -9.08
N VAL A 39 -6.31 13.21 -8.47
CA VAL A 39 -7.75 13.15 -8.73
C VAL A 39 -8.04 13.44 -10.21
N LEU A 40 -7.42 14.46 -10.80
CA LEU A 40 -7.59 14.80 -12.22
C LEU A 40 -7.02 13.75 -13.17
N MET A 41 -5.92 13.09 -12.79
CA MET A 41 -5.31 12.02 -13.58
C MET A 41 -6.00 10.66 -13.40
N SER A 42 -6.84 10.51 -12.37
CA SER A 42 -7.59 9.29 -12.13
C SER A 42 -8.60 9.10 -13.27
N SER A 43 -8.36 8.08 -14.09
CA SER A 43 -9.30 7.71 -15.14
C SER A 43 -10.52 7.05 -14.50
N ALA A 44 -11.71 7.35 -15.02
CA ALA A 44 -12.92 6.60 -14.67
C ALA A 44 -12.66 5.09 -14.84
N PRO A 45 -13.14 4.23 -13.93
CA PRO A 45 -13.00 2.78 -14.05
C PRO A 45 -13.53 2.34 -15.41
N LYS A 46 -12.66 1.78 -16.26
CA LYS A 46 -13.10 1.24 -17.55
C LYS A 46 -14.09 0.10 -17.28
N PRO A 47 -15.22 0.02 -18.01
CA PRO A 47 -16.11 -1.12 -17.86
C PRO A 47 -15.34 -2.39 -18.22
N LEU A 48 -15.21 -3.28 -17.24
CA LEU A 48 -14.61 -4.59 -17.44
C LEU A 48 -15.50 -5.42 -18.38
N ASP A 49 -14.88 -6.25 -19.22
CA ASP A 49 -15.60 -7.19 -20.06
C ASP A 49 -16.45 -8.14 -19.18
N LEU A 50 -17.63 -8.55 -19.68
CA LEU A 50 -18.56 -9.39 -18.93
C LEU A 50 -17.93 -10.73 -18.58
N ARG A 51 -17.12 -11.30 -19.50
CA ARG A 51 -16.44 -12.57 -19.28
C ARG A 51 -15.31 -12.46 -18.26
N SER A 52 -14.50 -11.41 -18.32
CA SER A 52 -13.45 -11.19 -17.30
C SER A 52 -14.05 -10.89 -15.93
N THR A 53 -15.17 -10.15 -15.88
CA THR A 53 -15.90 -9.89 -14.63
C THR A 53 -16.47 -11.18 -14.04
N ARG A 54 -17.02 -12.06 -14.87
CA ARG A 54 -17.51 -13.38 -14.45
C ARG A 54 -16.38 -14.23 -13.88
N GLU A 55 -15.24 -14.26 -14.55
CA GLU A 55 -14.04 -14.99 -14.11
C GLU A 55 -13.61 -14.50 -12.72
N GLN A 56 -13.37 -13.19 -12.57
CA GLN A 56 -12.98 -12.56 -11.31
C GLN A 56 -13.98 -12.79 -10.18
N ARG A 57 -15.28 -12.55 -10.44
CA ARG A 57 -16.33 -12.72 -9.42
C ARG A 57 -16.49 -14.17 -9.02
N SER A 58 -16.33 -15.11 -9.95
CA SER A 58 -16.41 -16.54 -9.63
C SER A 58 -15.26 -16.95 -8.71
N LEU A 59 -14.04 -16.47 -8.92
CA LEU A 59 -12.90 -16.75 -8.04
C LEU A 59 -13.11 -16.14 -6.64
N LEU A 60 -13.56 -14.88 -6.59
CA LEU A 60 -13.91 -14.22 -5.33
C LEU A 60 -15.04 -14.97 -4.59
N HIS A 61 -15.98 -15.58 -5.31
CA HIS A 61 -17.02 -16.39 -4.71
C HIS A 61 -16.44 -17.65 -4.02
N GLY A 62 -15.48 -18.33 -4.65
CA GLY A 62 -14.78 -19.47 -4.05
C GLY A 62 -14.02 -19.08 -2.78
N ILE A 63 -13.26 -17.98 -2.84
CA ILE A 63 -12.54 -17.44 -1.69
C ILE A 63 -13.50 -17.06 -0.55
N SER A 64 -14.62 -16.42 -0.90
CA SER A 64 -15.65 -16.04 0.08
C SER A 64 -16.31 -17.25 0.72
N LEU A 65 -16.53 -18.33 -0.05
CA LEU A 65 -17.05 -19.58 0.49
C LEU A 65 -16.03 -20.21 1.44
N ARG A 66 -14.75 -20.22 1.08
CA ARG A 66 -13.66 -20.72 1.92
C ARG A 66 -13.43 -19.90 3.18
N SER A 67 -13.63 -18.59 3.16
CA SER A 67 -13.45 -17.76 4.35
C SER A 67 -14.66 -17.80 5.29
N ASN A 68 -15.87 -17.98 4.75
CA ASN A 68 -17.13 -17.89 5.51
C ASN A 68 -17.90 -19.22 5.63
N PHE A 69 -17.27 -20.36 5.34
CA PHE A 69 -17.92 -21.69 5.33
C PHE A 69 -18.64 -22.03 6.65
N HIS A 70 -18.12 -21.52 7.76
CA HIS A 70 -18.61 -21.79 9.11
C HIS A 70 -20.00 -21.22 9.40
N THR A 71 -20.48 -20.25 8.61
CA THR A 71 -21.82 -19.67 8.74
C THR A 71 -22.91 -20.50 8.05
N LEU A 72 -22.52 -21.43 7.18
CA LEU A 72 -23.44 -22.24 6.39
C LEU A 72 -23.79 -23.54 7.11
N SER A 73 -24.96 -24.09 6.80
CA SER A 73 -25.30 -25.46 7.18
C SER A 73 -24.43 -26.47 6.41
N PRO A 74 -24.14 -27.66 6.99
CA PRO A 74 -23.28 -28.65 6.35
C PRO A 74 -23.76 -29.01 4.93
N ARG A 75 -25.07 -29.26 4.79
CA ARG A 75 -25.67 -29.58 3.48
C ARG A 75 -25.49 -28.45 2.47
N SER A 76 -25.75 -27.19 2.86
CA SER A 76 -25.60 -26.06 1.95
C SER A 76 -24.13 -25.83 1.58
N PHE A 77 -23.20 -26.06 2.49
CA PHE A 77 -21.77 -25.93 2.21
C PHE A 77 -21.32 -26.99 1.21
N HIS A 78 -21.61 -28.27 1.46
CA HIS A 78 -21.19 -29.35 0.56
C HIS A 78 -21.75 -29.18 -0.85
N THR A 79 -23.04 -28.86 -1.00
CA THR A 79 -23.63 -28.61 -2.33
C THR A 79 -22.93 -27.46 -3.06
N ARG A 80 -22.67 -26.33 -2.38
CA ARG A 80 -21.99 -25.18 -2.99
C ARG A 80 -20.54 -25.50 -3.34
N ARG A 81 -19.82 -26.14 -2.42
CA ARG A 81 -18.44 -26.60 -2.62
C ARG A 81 -18.35 -27.49 -3.85
N ASP A 82 -19.16 -28.52 -3.93
CA ASP A 82 -19.10 -29.51 -5.02
C ASP A 82 -19.45 -28.85 -6.36
N THR A 83 -20.47 -27.98 -6.41
CA THR A 83 -20.81 -27.23 -7.63
C THR A 83 -19.68 -26.31 -8.10
N ILE A 84 -18.97 -25.66 -7.17
CA ILE A 84 -17.87 -24.75 -7.49
C ILE A 84 -16.65 -25.54 -7.95
N ILE A 85 -16.30 -26.63 -7.25
CA ILE A 85 -15.19 -27.52 -7.64
C ILE A 85 -15.42 -28.05 -9.05
N THR A 86 -16.60 -28.62 -9.35
CA THR A 86 -16.92 -29.12 -10.70
C THR A 86 -16.87 -28.00 -11.73
N ALA A 87 -17.32 -26.79 -11.40
CA ALA A 87 -17.31 -25.67 -12.33
C ALA A 87 -15.89 -25.10 -12.59
N TYR A 88 -15.00 -25.17 -11.59
CA TYR A 88 -13.58 -24.81 -11.72
C TYR A 88 -12.80 -25.87 -12.52
N GLU A 89 -13.01 -27.16 -12.23
CA GLU A 89 -12.38 -28.26 -12.96
C GLU A 89 -12.85 -28.33 -14.43
N SER A 90 -14.15 -28.09 -14.68
CA SER A 90 -14.68 -28.02 -16.04
C SER A 90 -14.20 -26.78 -16.81
N GLY A 91 -13.83 -25.71 -16.11
CA GLY A 91 -13.40 -24.45 -16.71
C GLY A 91 -14.57 -23.57 -17.18
N ALA A 92 -15.78 -23.79 -16.65
CA ALA A 92 -17.01 -23.11 -17.10
C ALA A 92 -17.02 -21.58 -16.85
N TYR A 93 -16.14 -21.09 -15.96
CA TYR A 93 -16.00 -19.69 -15.61
C TYR A 93 -14.79 -18.99 -16.25
N LEU A 94 -13.98 -19.72 -17.04
CA LEU A 94 -12.87 -19.14 -17.80
C LEU A 94 -13.37 -18.20 -18.89
N LYS A 95 -12.67 -17.08 -19.09
CA LYS A 95 -12.96 -16.11 -20.16
C LYS A 95 -12.87 -16.76 -21.55
N ASP A 96 -11.91 -17.65 -21.73
CA ASP A 96 -11.67 -18.45 -22.94
C ASP A 96 -11.62 -19.94 -22.58
N PRO A 97 -12.72 -20.70 -22.73
CA PRO A 97 -12.75 -22.14 -22.44
C PRO A 97 -11.74 -22.95 -23.28
N GLU A 98 -11.37 -22.45 -24.45
CA GLU A 98 -10.42 -23.08 -25.39
C GLU A 98 -8.94 -22.89 -25.01
N ARG A 99 -8.63 -22.01 -24.05
CA ARG A 99 -7.26 -21.78 -23.54
C ARG A 99 -6.92 -22.60 -22.30
N LYS A 100 -7.75 -23.59 -21.95
CA LYS A 100 -7.52 -24.49 -20.81
C LYS A 100 -6.13 -25.12 -20.88
N GLY A 101 -5.26 -24.77 -19.94
CA GLY A 101 -3.90 -25.30 -19.84
C GLY A 101 -2.85 -24.67 -20.76
N GLN A 102 -3.17 -23.58 -21.47
CA GLN A 102 -2.16 -22.82 -22.20
C GLN A 102 -1.43 -21.86 -21.24
N PRO A 103 -0.09 -21.71 -21.36
CA PRO A 103 0.65 -20.75 -20.56
C PRO A 103 0.06 -19.35 -20.73
N PRO A 104 0.06 -18.51 -19.68
CA PRO A 104 -0.55 -17.20 -19.74
C PRO A 104 0.03 -16.43 -20.93
N ALA A 105 -0.85 -16.00 -21.84
CA ALA A 105 -0.45 -15.12 -22.92
C ALA A 105 0.28 -13.93 -22.28
N ASN A 106 1.50 -13.66 -22.76
CA ASN A 106 2.37 -12.65 -22.19
C ASN A 106 1.56 -11.36 -21.93
N PRO A 107 1.60 -10.78 -20.71
CA PRO A 107 0.82 -9.59 -20.39
C PRO A 107 1.17 -8.34 -21.23
N MET A 108 2.27 -8.41 -21.97
CA MET A 108 2.68 -7.43 -22.99
C MET A 108 1.99 -7.61 -24.35
N THR A 109 1.34 -8.74 -24.60
CA THR A 109 0.69 -9.07 -25.88
C THR A 109 -0.81 -8.83 -25.88
N ASP A 110 -1.42 -8.63 -24.71
CA ASP A 110 -2.83 -8.25 -24.59
C ASP A 110 -2.93 -6.74 -24.32
N PRO A 111 -3.48 -5.95 -25.28
CA PRO A 111 -3.64 -4.50 -25.14
C PRO A 111 -4.41 -4.09 -23.88
N SER A 112 -5.31 -4.94 -23.37
CA SER A 112 -6.11 -4.66 -22.19
C SER A 112 -5.33 -4.84 -20.87
N SER A 113 -4.40 -5.81 -20.80
CA SER A 113 -3.50 -5.97 -19.66
C SER A 113 -2.37 -4.94 -19.68
N MET A 114 -1.90 -4.54 -20.86
CA MET A 114 -0.92 -3.46 -21.01
C MET A 114 -1.51 -2.10 -20.59
N ASP A 115 -2.77 -1.82 -20.94
CA ASP A 115 -3.47 -0.61 -20.50
C ASP A 115 -3.66 -0.58 -18.96
N GLY A 116 -3.97 -1.72 -18.33
CA GLY A 116 -4.07 -1.83 -16.88
C GLY A 116 -2.72 -1.65 -16.18
N MET A 117 -1.68 -2.27 -16.74
CA MET A 117 -0.29 -2.11 -16.28
C MET A 117 0.20 -0.68 -16.47
N MET A 118 -0.12 -0.04 -17.60
CA MET A 118 0.22 1.36 -17.88
C MET A 118 -0.58 2.32 -17.00
N GLY A 119 -1.83 2.01 -16.67
CA GLY A 119 -2.62 2.74 -15.67
C GLY A 119 -1.98 2.66 -14.27
N MET A 120 -1.53 1.48 -13.86
CA MET A 120 -0.81 1.28 -12.61
C MET A 120 0.55 1.98 -12.60
N MET A 121 1.30 1.88 -13.71
CA MET A 121 2.58 2.55 -13.89
C MET A 121 2.42 4.07 -13.92
N LYS A 122 1.38 4.60 -14.57
CA LYS A 122 1.06 6.04 -14.59
C LYS A 122 0.76 6.53 -13.17
N ASN A 123 -0.01 5.77 -12.39
CA ASN A 123 -0.27 6.10 -11.00
C ASN A 123 1.01 6.04 -10.15
N GLN A 124 1.87 5.03 -10.35
CA GLN A 124 3.16 4.93 -9.67
C GLN A 124 4.13 6.05 -10.09
N MET A 125 4.13 6.44 -11.37
CA MET A 125 4.99 7.48 -11.91
C MET A 125 4.54 8.88 -11.45
N ALA A 126 3.22 9.11 -11.39
CA ALA A 126 2.62 10.29 -10.77
C ALA A 126 2.99 10.43 -9.28
N MET A 127 3.38 9.33 -8.63
CA MET A 127 3.90 9.34 -7.25
C MET A 127 5.41 9.53 -7.18
N ILE A 128 6.21 8.90 -8.05
CA ILE A 128 7.68 8.98 -8.00
C ILE A 128 8.21 10.35 -8.43
N ILE A 129 7.65 10.93 -9.50
CA ILE A 129 8.17 12.16 -10.10
C ILE A 129 8.19 13.32 -9.08
N PRO A 130 7.09 13.62 -8.36
CA PRO A 130 7.11 14.72 -7.38
C PRO A 130 8.14 14.52 -6.27
N ASN A 131 8.32 13.28 -5.79
CA ASN A 131 9.21 12.97 -4.67
C ASN A 131 10.68 13.18 -5.03
N THR A 132 11.07 12.74 -6.23
CA THR A 132 12.43 12.91 -6.74
C THR A 132 12.72 14.37 -7.05
N LEU A 133 11.76 15.10 -7.60
CA LEU A 133 11.91 16.53 -7.89
C LEU A 133 12.09 17.35 -6.61
N ILE A 134 11.27 17.11 -5.58
CA ILE A 134 11.39 17.81 -4.31
C ILE A 134 12.72 17.45 -3.63
N MET A 135 13.12 16.17 -3.63
CA MET A 135 14.41 15.76 -3.07
C MET A 135 15.60 16.42 -3.77
N SER A 136 15.55 16.51 -5.11
CA SER A 136 16.56 17.22 -5.91
C SER A 136 16.60 18.71 -5.60
N TRP A 137 15.43 19.35 -5.53
CA TRP A 137 15.29 20.77 -5.21
C TRP A 137 15.85 21.10 -3.81
N ILE A 138 15.52 20.30 -2.79
CA ILE A 138 16.02 20.53 -1.43
C ILE A 138 17.53 20.32 -1.34
N ASN A 139 18.06 19.34 -2.07
CA ASN A 139 19.51 19.12 -2.14
C ASN A 139 20.22 20.29 -2.84
N ALA A 140 19.66 20.83 -3.92
CA ALA A 140 20.26 21.95 -4.64
C ALA A 140 20.26 23.28 -3.86
N PHE A 141 19.16 23.61 -3.16
CA PHE A 141 18.99 24.92 -2.51
C PHE A 141 19.31 24.94 -1.02
N PHE A 142 19.19 23.81 -0.33
CA PHE A 142 19.28 23.77 1.13
C PHE A 142 20.31 22.77 1.66
N SER A 143 21.17 22.17 0.84
CA SER A 143 22.23 21.27 1.33
C SER A 143 23.32 22.02 2.12
N GLY A 144 24.00 21.32 3.04
CA GLY A 144 25.12 21.86 3.81
C GLY A 144 24.75 22.54 5.13
N TYR A 145 23.47 22.77 5.42
CA TYR A 145 23.04 23.49 6.63
C TYR A 145 22.55 22.57 7.75
N VAL A 146 22.90 22.94 8.99
CA VAL A 146 22.35 22.37 10.22
C VAL A 146 21.33 23.34 10.80
N ILE A 147 20.06 22.94 10.85
CA ILE A 147 18.93 23.84 11.12
C ILE A 147 18.46 23.78 12.56
N MET A 148 18.23 22.58 13.11
CA MET A 148 17.67 22.42 14.46
C MET A 148 18.29 21.25 15.24
N LYS A 149 18.19 21.34 16.57
CA LYS A 149 18.57 20.26 17.49
C LYS A 149 17.28 19.68 18.07
N LEU A 150 17.11 18.37 17.94
CA LEU A 150 15.92 17.69 18.44
C LEU A 150 15.97 17.54 19.98
N PRO A 151 14.83 17.67 20.68
CA PRO A 151 14.78 17.64 22.14
C PRO A 151 14.88 16.23 22.73
N PHE A 152 14.91 15.19 21.90
CA PHE A 152 14.99 13.78 22.30
C PHE A 152 16.29 13.11 21.81
N PRO A 153 16.82 12.13 22.55
CA PRO A 153 18.00 11.36 22.14
C PRO A 153 17.68 10.48 20.93
N LEU A 154 18.61 10.42 19.98
CA LEU A 154 18.50 9.60 18.77
C LEU A 154 19.66 8.60 18.69
N THR A 155 19.38 7.43 18.11
CA THR A 155 20.41 6.42 17.89
C THR A 155 21.30 6.78 16.70
N ILE A 156 22.55 6.32 16.72
CA ILE A 156 23.56 6.60 15.67
C ILE A 156 23.09 6.11 14.28
N LYS A 157 22.21 5.11 14.20
CA LYS A 157 21.66 4.62 12.92
C LYS A 157 20.88 5.68 12.16
N PHE A 158 20.26 6.65 12.85
CA PHE A 158 19.57 7.76 12.21
C PHE A 158 20.51 8.85 11.70
N LYS A 159 21.81 8.82 12.04
CA LYS A 159 22.78 9.86 11.69
C LYS A 159 22.94 10.04 10.18
N SER A 160 23.07 8.94 9.42
CA SER A 160 23.21 8.99 7.96
C SER A 160 21.99 9.60 7.27
N MET A 161 20.81 9.47 7.88
CA MET A 161 19.55 10.02 7.38
C MET A 161 19.32 11.47 7.85
N LEU A 162 19.68 11.78 9.10
CA LEU A 162 19.45 13.08 9.75
C LEU A 162 20.53 14.13 9.44
N GLN A 163 21.69 13.70 8.96
CA GLN A 163 22.83 14.55 8.61
C GLN A 163 23.21 14.39 7.14
N ALA A 164 22.30 13.87 6.31
CA ALA A 164 22.48 13.88 4.87
C ALA A 164 22.73 15.32 4.40
N GLY A 165 23.83 15.53 3.66
CA GLY A 165 24.27 16.83 3.20
C GLY A 165 25.22 17.60 4.14
N VAL A 166 25.54 17.07 5.33
CA VAL A 166 26.50 17.71 6.27
C VAL A 166 27.73 16.81 6.41
N GLY A 167 28.88 17.30 5.94
CA GLY A 167 30.14 16.53 5.85
C GLY A 167 30.90 16.32 7.16
N THR A 168 30.23 16.05 8.29
CA THR A 168 30.88 15.93 9.61
C THR A 168 30.66 14.58 10.28
N LYS A 169 31.74 13.85 10.55
CA LYS A 169 31.71 12.48 11.10
C LYS A 169 31.39 12.40 12.59
N ASP A 170 31.63 13.45 13.38
CA ASP A 170 31.57 13.42 14.86
C ASP A 170 30.44 14.28 15.47
N MET A 171 29.50 14.74 14.63
CA MET A 171 28.35 15.54 15.09
C MET A 171 27.29 14.69 15.79
N ASP A 172 26.73 15.18 16.90
CA ASP A 172 25.66 14.50 17.66
C ASP A 172 24.42 14.23 16.75
N PRO A 173 23.88 12.99 16.71
CA PRO A 173 22.71 12.64 15.90
C PRO A 173 21.45 13.47 16.14
N ARG A 174 21.36 14.22 17.25
CA ARG A 174 20.26 15.16 17.53
C ARG A 174 20.24 16.36 16.59
N TRP A 175 21.35 16.64 15.93
CA TRP A 175 21.48 17.71 14.96
C TRP A 175 20.91 17.27 13.61
N MET A 176 19.92 18.02 13.15
CA MET A 176 19.16 17.72 11.95
C MET A 176 19.53 18.68 10.81
N SER A 177 19.74 18.13 9.62
CA SER A 177 19.90 18.91 8.38
C SER A 177 18.55 19.28 7.77
N SER A 178 18.57 20.22 6.84
CA SER A 178 17.43 20.63 6.01
C SER A 178 16.75 19.47 5.27
N ILE A 179 17.53 18.54 4.72
CA ILE A 179 17.05 17.33 4.02
C ILE A 179 16.24 16.46 4.97
N SER A 180 16.67 16.38 6.22
CA SER A 180 16.04 15.55 7.22
C SER A 180 14.75 16.17 7.77
N TRP A 181 14.68 17.50 7.79
CA TRP A 181 13.42 18.20 8.05
C TRP A 181 12.37 17.92 6.97
N TYR A 182 12.78 17.79 5.70
CA TYR A 182 11.89 17.35 4.64
C TYR A 182 11.32 15.94 4.89
N PHE A 183 12.18 14.98 5.25
CA PHE A 183 11.71 13.65 5.62
C PHE A 183 10.75 13.69 6.81
N LEU A 184 11.02 14.53 7.81
CA LEU A 184 10.10 14.73 8.93
C LEU A 184 8.76 15.29 8.46
N CYS A 185 8.76 16.32 7.60
CA CYS A 185 7.54 16.89 7.03
C CYS A 185 6.76 15.86 6.20
N MET A 186 7.45 15.05 5.41
CA MET A 186 6.85 14.02 4.57
C MET A 186 5.99 13.02 5.37
N PHE A 187 6.48 12.58 6.54
CA PHE A 187 5.75 11.65 7.39
C PHE A 187 4.81 12.36 8.38
N GLY A 188 5.18 13.54 8.87
CA GLY A 188 4.43 14.26 9.90
C GLY A 188 3.19 15.00 9.37
N LEU A 189 3.21 15.43 8.10
CA LEU A 189 2.11 16.20 7.50
C LEU A 189 0.90 15.34 7.11
N GLN A 190 0.96 14.02 7.25
CA GLN A 190 -0.18 13.13 6.96
C GLN A 190 -1.45 13.53 7.74
N SER A 191 -1.30 13.85 9.02
CA SER A 191 -2.43 14.31 9.85
C SER A 191 -3.01 15.64 9.36
N VAL A 192 -2.15 16.55 8.91
CA VAL A 192 -2.53 17.86 8.34
C VAL A 192 -3.27 17.65 7.02
N PHE A 193 -2.79 16.76 6.15
CA PHE A 193 -3.47 16.43 4.90
C PHE A 193 -4.81 15.73 5.14
N ASN A 194 -4.90 14.82 6.12
CA ASN A 194 -6.17 14.20 6.49
C ASN A 194 -7.19 15.23 6.98
N PHE A 195 -6.76 16.20 7.78
CA PHE A 195 -7.63 17.29 8.23
C PHE A 195 -8.08 18.19 7.08
N LEU A 196 -7.16 18.54 6.17
CA LEU A 196 -7.43 19.49 5.09
C LEU A 196 -8.21 18.87 3.91
N LEU A 197 -7.91 17.61 3.56
CA LEU A 197 -8.35 16.95 2.32
C LEU A 197 -9.23 15.70 2.58
N GLY A 198 -9.42 15.29 3.83
CA GLY A 198 -10.16 14.09 4.20
C GLY A 198 -9.32 12.80 4.17
N ASN A 199 -9.92 11.67 4.57
CA ASN A 199 -9.21 10.40 4.81
C ASN A 199 -8.69 9.70 3.54
N ASP A 200 -9.26 9.96 2.37
CA ASP A 200 -8.87 9.34 1.10
C ASP A 200 -7.92 10.22 0.26
N ASN A 201 -7.12 11.05 0.92
CA ASN A 201 -6.22 11.94 0.21
C ASN A 201 -5.03 11.19 -0.41
N ALA A 202 -4.78 11.44 -1.70
CA ALA A 202 -3.58 10.98 -2.39
C ALA A 202 -2.28 11.62 -1.84
N ALA A 203 -2.36 12.62 -0.95
CA ALA A 203 -1.23 13.22 -0.25
C ALA A 203 -0.63 12.30 0.83
N SER A 204 -1.40 11.34 1.36
CA SER A 204 -0.97 10.42 2.42
C SER A 204 -0.57 9.03 1.92
N GLN A 205 -0.93 8.70 0.66
CA GLN A 205 -0.61 7.41 0.03
C GLN A 205 0.91 7.13 -0.09
N MET A 206 1.75 8.17 -0.01
CA MET A 206 3.21 8.08 -0.04
C MET A 206 3.79 7.24 1.12
N ALA A 207 3.26 7.42 2.33
CA ALA A 207 3.71 6.63 3.49
C ALA A 207 3.23 5.18 3.39
N GLN A 208 2.01 4.97 2.87
CA GLN A 208 1.47 3.64 2.62
C GLN A 208 2.27 2.88 1.56
N GLN A 209 2.74 3.55 0.51
CA GLN A 209 3.52 2.92 -0.55
C GLN A 209 4.93 2.51 -0.09
N MET A 210 5.60 3.36 0.70
CA MET A 210 6.89 3.00 1.32
C MET A 210 6.74 1.84 2.32
N GLY A 211 5.57 1.70 2.95
CA GLY A 211 5.21 0.51 3.75
C GLY A 211 4.86 -0.73 2.92
N GLN A 212 4.39 -0.57 1.69
CA GLN A 212 4.05 -1.67 0.78
C GLN A 212 5.24 -2.25 0.00
N MET A 213 6.45 -1.67 0.08
CA MET A 213 7.67 -2.36 -0.39
C MET A 213 8.15 -3.47 0.56
N GLY A 214 7.35 -3.83 1.57
CA GLY A 214 7.52 -5.08 2.31
C GLY A 214 7.11 -6.29 1.45
N PRO A 215 7.82 -7.43 1.53
CA PRO A 215 7.43 -8.63 0.81
C PRO A 215 6.07 -9.13 1.34
N GLN A 216 5.19 -9.54 0.42
CA GLN A 216 3.90 -10.22 0.63
C GLN A 216 2.65 -9.33 0.67
N ALA A 217 2.15 -9.02 -0.52
CA ALA A 217 0.74 -9.25 -0.81
C ALA A 217 0.68 -10.07 -2.12
N PRO A 218 0.14 -11.30 -2.13
CA PRO A 218 -0.07 -12.02 -3.36
C PRO A 218 -1.05 -11.20 -4.21
N GLN A 219 -0.53 -10.64 -5.31
CA GLN A 219 -1.27 -9.90 -6.30
C GLN A 219 -2.19 -10.89 -7.03
N MET A 220 -3.34 -11.19 -6.42
CA MET A 220 -4.32 -12.19 -6.87
C MET A 220 -4.85 -11.92 -8.29
N PHE A 221 -4.68 -10.70 -8.80
CA PHE A 221 -5.09 -10.26 -10.14
C PHE A 221 -3.93 -9.58 -10.89
N GLY A 222 -2.69 -10.02 -10.64
CA GLY A 222 -1.52 -9.51 -11.33
C GLY A 222 -1.43 -10.01 -12.78
N PRO A 223 -1.00 -9.15 -13.73
CA PRO A 223 -0.70 -9.57 -15.10
C PRO A 223 0.35 -10.70 -15.08
N GLY A 224 -0.06 -11.91 -15.45
CA GLY A 224 0.80 -13.11 -15.48
C GLY A 224 0.32 -14.30 -14.63
N ALA A 225 -0.74 -14.13 -13.84
CA ALA A 225 -1.39 -15.28 -13.21
C ALA A 225 -2.30 -15.99 -14.21
N ASP A 226 -2.07 -17.30 -14.40
CA ASP A 226 -2.97 -18.16 -15.20
C ASP A 226 -4.28 -18.37 -14.43
N PRO A 227 -5.43 -17.86 -14.93
CA PRO A 227 -6.71 -17.99 -14.25
C PRO A 227 -7.10 -19.45 -14.04
N ASN A 228 -6.74 -20.34 -14.97
CA ASN A 228 -7.04 -21.78 -14.86
C ASN A 228 -6.30 -22.42 -13.69
N LYS A 229 -5.01 -22.09 -13.52
CA LYS A 229 -4.23 -22.55 -12.37
C LYS A 229 -4.80 -22.02 -11.05
N GLN A 230 -5.24 -20.76 -11.02
CA GLN A 230 -5.87 -20.18 -9.83
C GLN A 230 -7.17 -20.88 -9.45
N PHE A 231 -8.01 -21.22 -10.43
CA PHE A 231 -9.24 -21.98 -10.19
C PHE A 231 -8.97 -23.38 -9.67
N LEU A 232 -7.97 -24.08 -10.23
CA LEU A 232 -7.59 -25.41 -9.76
C LEU A 232 -7.01 -25.36 -8.33
N THR A 233 -6.14 -24.40 -8.04
CA THR A 233 -5.63 -24.19 -6.67
C THR A 233 -6.76 -23.88 -5.70
N GLU A 234 -7.74 -23.05 -6.07
CA GLU A 234 -8.88 -22.78 -5.17
C GLU A 234 -9.82 -23.99 -5.04
N ALA A 235 -9.97 -24.82 -6.08
CA ALA A 235 -10.71 -26.08 -6.00
C ALA A 235 -10.03 -27.06 -5.02
N GLU A 236 -8.70 -27.20 -5.10
CA GLU A 236 -7.92 -28.00 -4.15
C GLU A 236 -8.06 -27.46 -2.72
N ASN A 237 -7.95 -26.14 -2.54
CA ASN A 237 -8.15 -25.51 -1.24
C ASN A 237 -9.55 -25.79 -0.68
N LEU A 238 -10.60 -25.71 -1.51
CA LEU A 238 -11.98 -25.98 -1.11
C LEU A 238 -12.22 -27.47 -0.80
N ALA A 239 -11.53 -28.38 -1.48
CA ALA A 239 -11.63 -29.82 -1.25
C ALA A 239 -11.08 -30.25 0.12
N VAL A 240 -10.04 -29.57 0.61
CA VAL A 240 -9.38 -29.88 1.90
C VAL A 240 -10.18 -29.35 3.10
N ILE A 241 -11.14 -28.47 2.93
CA ILE A 241 -11.89 -27.87 4.04
C ILE A 241 -12.85 -28.87 4.68
N GLU A 242 -12.65 -29.11 5.96
CA GLU A 242 -13.62 -29.77 6.84
C GLU A 242 -14.64 -28.75 7.34
N HIS A 243 -15.93 -29.05 7.13
CA HIS A 243 -17.01 -28.14 7.55
C HIS A 243 -17.25 -28.24 9.05
N HIS A 244 -17.26 -27.09 9.72
CA HIS A 244 -17.79 -26.95 11.08
C HIS A 244 -18.80 -25.80 11.06
N SER A 245 -19.95 -25.95 11.72
CA SER A 245 -20.92 -24.84 11.80
C SER A 245 -20.73 -24.05 13.09
N VAL A 246 -20.65 -22.73 12.98
CA VAL A 246 -20.77 -21.84 14.13
C VAL A 246 -22.19 -21.86 14.69
N LEU A 247 -23.18 -22.40 13.97
CA LEU A 247 -24.55 -22.54 14.46
C LEU A 247 -24.73 -23.72 15.43
N ASP A 248 -23.79 -24.67 15.45
CA ASP A 248 -23.89 -25.83 16.33
C ASP A 248 -23.67 -25.40 17.80
N GLY A 249 -24.64 -25.70 18.67
CA GLY A 249 -24.57 -25.34 20.09
C GLY A 249 -24.62 -23.83 20.36
N VAL A 250 -25.23 -23.04 19.47
CA VAL A 250 -25.47 -21.61 19.72
C VAL A 250 -26.43 -21.40 20.88
N GLU A 251 -27.42 -22.27 21.05
CA GLU A 251 -28.40 -22.18 22.13
C GLU A 251 -27.71 -22.31 23.50
N GLN A 252 -26.77 -23.25 23.64
CA GLN A 252 -26.01 -23.45 24.87
C GLN A 252 -25.11 -22.24 25.16
N ARG A 253 -24.37 -21.75 24.15
CA ARG A 253 -23.52 -20.55 24.29
C ARG A 253 -24.31 -19.30 24.60
N LEU A 254 -25.52 -19.17 24.05
CA LEU A 254 -26.42 -18.08 24.34
C LEU A 254 -26.93 -18.16 25.78
N LEU A 255 -27.35 -19.34 26.24
CA LEU A 255 -27.80 -19.56 27.61
C LEU A 255 -26.68 -19.32 28.64
N GLU A 256 -25.42 -19.66 28.34
CA GLU A 256 -24.26 -19.34 29.18
C GLU A 256 -23.95 -17.82 29.21
N GLY A 257 -24.18 -17.12 28.09
CA GLY A 257 -23.97 -15.68 27.98
C GLY A 257 -25.06 -14.84 28.63
N ILE A 258 -26.29 -15.37 28.73
CA ILE A 258 -27.38 -14.76 29.47
C ILE A 258 -27.16 -15.07 30.96
N ARG A 259 -26.35 -14.23 31.62
CA ARG A 259 -26.31 -14.18 33.09
C ARG A 259 -27.69 -13.74 33.59
N VAL A 260 -28.42 -14.67 34.20
CA VAL A 260 -29.50 -14.37 35.15
C VAL A 260 -28.88 -13.97 36.48
#